data_AF-A0A3L7SA25-F1
#
_entry.id   AF-A0A3L7SA25-F1
#
_cell.length_a   1.000
_cell.length_b   1.000
_cell.length_c   1.000
_cell.angle_alpha   90.00
_cell.angle_beta   90.00
_cell.angle_gamma   90.00
#
_symmetry.space_group_name_H-M   'P 1'
#
loop_
_entity.id
_entity.type
_entity.pdbx_description
1 polymer ?
#
loop_
_entity_poly.entity_id
_entity_poly.type
_entity_poly.pdbx_seq_one_letter_code
_entity_poly.pdbx_strand_id
1 'polypeptide(L)'
;MGHFFFYLAVVAACLLWSAAFTAAAARSRPGRGRDWLGAVAAIVPPLVLVPWVVLTAILAFRMRLEANWFTPTLMAAISALIGSVWIARAGLTPSAAPTAATWPLMGLAALCVLAKAVAAGTLLFIDNAVAAEGRMLRVEAAQIMATVLPPAAGPDANAAPLYLRAFAALAADKQLGEAESPFKDPLTADVTSPEVSAILERHAATLDLLRRATDKPGCRFDRDWSRLSFDMLLPEVVEMRLVARLLTLAARREAAAGDVRQALDDVVRIHHVGLHVAGEPTLVSGLVGQAIDALALMTLADVLPRLGTGDLPLLDAERFWDFVATPITYQRAFWGDEAIGLATLGDLAAGVDGMSALELLRSISVPVRPMRQAFDGPFSFLYRCFMLPADIAGYRSVMGRFRDLVGQMQESALPRFPTIAKQTARIEDAITSRRPGIFSVMLTPSLVAMITSQVRGRALHDVAEVLVAMTRARLAGTSIAESLPPETLAALPADPFTADEPLLAKRSVDGWVVYSVGPDGEDDGGPADGGVDADEGNDDVGLQLAVDPAPVRPGFP
;
A
#
# COMPACT_ATOMS: atom_id res chain seq x y z
N MET A 1 -1.65 -21.35 26.36
CA MET A 1 -1.37 -22.70 26.88
C MET A 1 -0.48 -23.53 25.95
N GLY A 2 -0.79 -23.65 24.64
CA GLY A 2 -0.01 -24.47 23.70
C GLY A 2 1.50 -24.20 23.67
N HIS A 3 1.93 -22.94 23.53
CA HIS A 3 3.38 -22.61 23.51
C HIS A 3 4.13 -23.01 24.78
N PHE A 4 3.51 -22.90 25.96
CA PHE A 4 4.12 -23.33 27.21
C PHE A 4 4.39 -24.84 27.21
N PHE A 5 3.41 -25.65 26.81
CA PHE A 5 3.56 -27.10 26.71
C PHE A 5 4.61 -27.48 25.65
N PHE A 6 4.70 -26.73 24.55
CA PHE A 6 5.74 -26.93 23.55
C PHE A 6 7.15 -26.75 24.16
N TYR A 7 7.43 -25.61 24.80
CA TYR A 7 8.75 -25.37 25.41
C TYR A 7 9.06 -26.37 26.53
N LEU A 8 8.07 -26.76 27.33
CA LEU A 8 8.22 -27.80 28.35
C LEU A 8 8.62 -29.15 27.73
N ALA A 9 7.96 -29.56 26.65
CA ALA A 9 8.26 -30.79 25.93
C ALA A 9 9.65 -30.76 25.28
N VAL A 10 10.06 -29.61 24.73
CA VAL A 10 11.42 -29.40 24.17
C VAL A 10 12.48 -29.56 25.26
N VAL A 11 12.32 -28.90 26.41
CA VAL A 11 13.25 -29.03 27.55
C VAL A 11 13.28 -30.48 28.05
N ALA A 12 12.12 -31.12 28.21
CA ALA A 12 12.06 -32.52 28.61
C ALA A 12 12.80 -33.44 27.62
N ALA A 13 12.62 -33.25 26.32
CA ALA A 13 13.33 -34.00 25.28
C ALA A 13 14.85 -33.81 25.37
N CYS A 14 15.32 -32.58 25.61
CA CYS A 14 16.73 -32.28 25.83
C CYS A 14 17.29 -33.02 27.06
N LEU A 15 16.59 -32.99 28.20
CA LEU A 15 17.05 -33.64 29.43
C LEU A 15 17.05 -35.17 29.31
N LEU A 16 16.03 -35.74 28.66
CA LEU A 16 15.92 -37.19 28.42
C LEU A 16 16.99 -37.69 27.43
N TRP A 17 17.34 -36.88 26.42
CA TRP A 17 18.50 -37.14 25.56
C TRP A 17 19.77 -37.24 26.40
N SER A 18 20.04 -36.25 27.24
CA SER A 18 21.21 -36.22 28.12
C SER A 18 21.25 -37.43 29.04
N ALA A 19 20.11 -37.81 29.63
CA ALA A 19 20.02 -38.99 30.49
C ALA A 19 20.31 -40.30 29.74
N ALA A 20 19.77 -40.46 28.53
CA ALA A 20 19.99 -41.66 27.71
C ALA A 20 21.46 -41.79 27.29
N PHE A 21 22.07 -40.73 26.76
CA PHE A 21 23.48 -40.76 26.36
C PHE A 21 24.44 -40.90 27.55
N THR A 22 24.09 -40.34 28.71
CA THR A 22 24.84 -40.54 29.95
C THR A 22 24.77 -42.01 30.42
N ALA A 23 23.59 -42.64 30.35
CA ALA A 23 23.45 -44.07 30.67
C ALA A 23 24.22 -44.97 29.68
N ALA A 24 24.26 -44.61 28.40
CA ALA A 24 25.06 -45.31 27.40
C ALA A 24 26.58 -45.14 27.66
N ALA A 25 27.02 -43.93 28.00
CA ALA A 25 28.41 -43.65 28.37
C ALA A 25 28.84 -44.44 29.61
N ALA A 26 27.97 -44.53 30.63
CA ALA A 26 28.21 -45.28 31.86
C ALA A 26 28.39 -46.80 31.65
N ARG A 27 27.77 -47.36 30.60
CA ARG A 27 27.87 -48.79 30.21
C ARG A 27 29.02 -49.09 29.25
N SER A 28 29.62 -48.05 28.69
CA SER A 28 30.70 -48.18 27.73
C SER A 28 32.03 -48.41 28.44
N ARG A 29 32.94 -49.15 27.78
CA ARG A 29 34.30 -49.37 28.30
C ARG A 29 35.02 -48.02 28.47
N PRO A 30 35.88 -47.85 29.50
CA PRO A 30 36.70 -46.66 29.66
C PRO A 30 37.53 -46.40 28.39
N GLY A 31 37.53 -45.15 27.91
CA GLY A 31 38.23 -44.74 26.70
C GLY A 31 37.44 -43.70 25.90
N ARG A 32 37.96 -43.34 24.72
CA ARG A 32 37.44 -42.24 23.87
C ARG A 32 35.94 -42.33 23.57
N GLY A 33 35.38 -43.54 23.42
CA GLY A 33 33.95 -43.74 23.15
C GLY A 33 33.05 -43.31 24.30
N ARG A 34 33.46 -43.55 25.55
CA ARG A 34 32.73 -43.09 26.75
C ARG A 34 32.77 -41.58 26.88
N ASP A 35 33.95 -40.98 26.68
CA ASP A 35 34.13 -39.53 26.76
C ASP A 35 33.33 -38.81 25.67
N TRP A 36 33.30 -39.39 24.46
CA TRP A 36 32.49 -38.89 23.36
C TRP A 36 30.99 -38.96 23.66
N LEU A 37 30.48 -40.08 24.18
CA LEU A 37 29.06 -40.20 24.57
C LEU A 37 28.69 -39.22 25.71
N GLY A 38 29.59 -39.02 26.68
CA GLY A 38 29.41 -38.01 27.73
C GLY A 38 29.39 -36.58 27.17
N ALA A 39 30.26 -36.27 26.21
CA ALA A 39 30.26 -34.99 25.51
C ALA A 39 28.98 -34.80 24.68
N VAL A 40 28.52 -35.82 23.97
CA VAL A 40 27.25 -35.80 23.21
C VAL A 40 26.05 -35.57 24.13
N ALA A 41 26.04 -36.17 25.33
CA ALA A 41 25.00 -35.96 26.33
C ALA A 41 24.93 -34.50 26.80
N ALA A 42 26.06 -33.83 26.99
CA ALA A 42 26.10 -32.46 27.50
C ALA A 42 25.98 -31.37 26.42
N ILE A 43 26.56 -31.59 25.23
CA ILE A 43 26.76 -30.55 24.21
C ILE A 43 25.62 -30.50 23.19
N VAL A 44 25.07 -31.64 22.77
CA VAL A 44 24.07 -31.66 21.68
C VAL A 44 22.79 -30.91 22.03
N PRO A 45 22.17 -31.09 23.23
CA PRO A 45 20.94 -30.40 23.57
C PRO A 45 21.02 -28.86 23.49
N PRO A 46 21.99 -28.17 24.11
CA PRO A 46 22.10 -26.72 23.96
C PRO A 46 22.48 -26.34 22.52
N LEU A 47 23.34 -27.10 21.83
CA LEU A 47 23.76 -26.81 20.45
C LEU A 47 22.58 -26.77 19.48
N VAL A 48 21.58 -27.65 19.64
CA VAL A 48 20.37 -27.67 18.80
C VAL A 48 19.48 -26.46 19.04
N LEU A 49 19.53 -25.85 20.24
CA LEU A 49 18.73 -24.68 20.59
C LEU A 49 19.39 -23.35 20.22
N VAL A 50 20.72 -23.30 20.04
CA VAL A 50 21.46 -22.08 19.70
C VAL A 50 20.90 -21.37 18.45
N PRO A 51 20.65 -22.04 17.30
CA PRO A 51 20.10 -21.36 16.12
C PRO A 51 18.75 -20.67 16.40
N TRP A 52 17.92 -21.26 17.27
CA TRP A 52 16.61 -20.71 17.64
C TRP A 52 16.74 -19.52 18.61
N VAL A 53 17.69 -19.56 19.54
CA VAL A 53 18.02 -18.41 20.39
C VAL A 53 18.52 -17.25 19.54
N VAL A 54 19.39 -17.51 18.55
CA VAL A 54 19.88 -16.48 17.62
C VAL A 54 18.74 -15.91 16.79
N LEU A 55 17.88 -16.76 16.22
CA LEU A 55 16.73 -16.30 15.43
C LEU A 55 15.80 -15.42 16.27
N THR A 56 15.38 -15.88 17.44
CA THR A 56 14.48 -15.12 18.32
C THR A 56 15.14 -13.86 18.88
N ALA A 57 16.46 -13.84 19.08
CA ALA A 57 17.21 -12.63 19.42
C ALA A 57 17.22 -11.61 18.27
N ILE A 58 17.36 -12.07 17.02
CA ILE A 58 17.23 -11.19 15.84
C ILE A 58 15.82 -10.59 15.80
N LEU A 59 14.78 -11.40 16.03
CA LEU A 59 13.39 -10.91 16.08
C LEU A 59 13.18 -9.87 17.21
N ALA A 60 13.76 -10.10 18.39
CA ALA A 60 13.61 -9.22 19.56
C ALA A 60 14.41 -7.91 19.46
N PHE A 61 15.69 -7.97 19.08
CA PHE A 61 16.60 -6.83 19.20
C PHE A 61 16.85 -6.12 17.87
N ARG A 62 16.92 -6.86 16.77
CA ARG A 62 17.15 -6.28 15.44
C ARG A 62 15.82 -5.87 14.79
N MET A 63 14.83 -6.76 14.83
CA MET A 63 13.51 -6.51 14.23
C MET A 63 12.55 -5.82 15.18
N ARG A 64 12.79 -5.87 16.51
CA ARG A 64 11.94 -5.26 17.55
C ARG A 64 10.47 -5.67 17.48
N LEU A 65 10.19 -6.92 17.10
CA LEU A 65 8.82 -7.44 17.07
C LEU A 65 8.31 -7.68 18.49
N GLU A 66 7.06 -7.29 18.74
CA GLU A 66 6.35 -7.58 19.99
C GLU A 66 6.31 -9.09 20.27
N ALA A 67 5.90 -9.87 19.27
CA ALA A 67 6.01 -11.32 19.29
C ALA A 67 7.41 -11.73 18.78
N ASN A 68 8.35 -11.98 19.69
CA ASN A 68 9.72 -12.40 19.34
C ASN A 68 10.15 -13.76 19.94
N TRP A 69 9.45 -14.23 20.98
CA TRP A 69 9.73 -15.49 21.68
C TRP A 69 11.18 -15.68 22.17
N PHE A 70 11.94 -14.59 22.35
CA PHE A 70 13.33 -14.67 22.79
C PHE A 70 13.45 -15.19 24.21
N THR A 71 12.74 -14.60 25.16
CA THR A 71 12.76 -15.00 26.56
C THR A 71 12.45 -16.50 26.76
N PRO A 72 11.34 -17.06 26.25
CA PRO A 72 11.06 -18.49 26.46
C PRO A 72 12.09 -19.40 25.76
N THR A 73 12.60 -19.01 24.58
CA THR A 73 13.62 -19.79 23.86
C THR A 73 14.97 -19.78 24.60
N LEU A 74 15.37 -18.62 25.13
CA LEU A 74 16.56 -18.48 25.97
C LEU A 74 16.44 -19.29 27.26
N MET A 75 15.30 -19.21 27.94
CA MET A 75 15.06 -20.00 29.16
C MET A 75 15.13 -21.50 28.87
N ALA A 76 14.53 -21.97 27.77
CA ALA A 76 14.62 -23.37 27.35
C ALA A 76 16.07 -23.79 27.08
N ALA A 77 16.87 -22.94 26.42
CA ALA A 77 18.29 -23.20 26.16
C ALA A 77 19.13 -23.26 27.44
N ILE A 78 18.90 -22.35 28.39
CA ILE A 78 19.58 -22.33 29.70
C ILE A 78 19.20 -23.57 30.52
N SER A 79 17.90 -23.91 30.58
CA SER A 79 17.44 -25.12 31.27
C SER A 79 18.04 -26.39 30.65
N ALA A 80 18.08 -26.48 29.32
CA ALA A 80 18.71 -27.60 28.62
C ALA A 80 20.21 -27.68 28.92
N LEU A 81 20.94 -26.56 28.93
CA LEU A 81 22.37 -26.52 29.25
C LEU A 81 22.66 -26.96 30.68
N ILE A 82 22.03 -26.29 31.67
CA ILE A 82 22.25 -26.56 33.10
C ILE A 82 21.86 -28.01 33.41
N GLY A 83 20.68 -28.44 32.97
CA GLY A 83 20.20 -29.79 33.23
C GLY A 83 21.04 -30.86 32.55
N SER A 84 21.49 -30.65 31.30
CA SER A 84 22.33 -31.63 30.60
C SER A 84 23.70 -31.81 31.25
N VAL A 85 24.35 -30.71 31.66
CA VAL A 85 25.62 -30.76 32.39
C VAL A 85 25.45 -31.44 33.74
N TRP A 86 24.39 -31.10 34.47
CA TRP A 86 24.11 -31.70 35.78
C TRP A 86 23.83 -33.20 35.67
N ILE A 87 22.97 -33.62 34.74
CA ILE A 87 22.66 -35.04 34.48
C ILE A 87 23.91 -35.81 34.09
N ALA A 88 24.74 -35.28 33.18
CA ALA A 88 25.97 -35.93 32.74
C ALA A 88 26.98 -36.06 33.89
N ARG A 89 27.17 -34.99 34.67
CA ARG A 89 28.10 -35.00 35.82
C ARG A 89 27.63 -35.96 36.90
N ALA A 90 26.38 -35.83 37.38
CA ALA A 90 25.83 -36.66 38.43
C ALA A 90 25.68 -38.14 38.01
N GLY A 91 25.42 -38.40 36.72
CA GLY A 91 25.34 -39.75 36.20
C GLY A 91 26.69 -40.46 36.07
N LEU A 92 27.77 -39.70 35.83
CA LEU A 92 29.12 -40.23 35.62
C LEU A 92 30.03 -40.16 36.86
N THR A 93 29.60 -39.51 37.96
CA THR A 93 30.36 -39.50 39.22
C THR A 93 30.60 -40.91 39.76
N PRO A 94 31.86 -41.30 40.02
CA PRO A 94 32.18 -42.63 40.53
C PRO A 94 31.98 -42.73 42.05
N SER A 95 31.27 -43.76 42.52
CA SER A 95 31.26 -44.20 43.92
C SER A 95 31.76 -45.66 44.04
N ALA A 96 31.36 -46.53 43.10
CA ALA A 96 31.95 -47.87 42.85
C ALA A 96 31.79 -48.28 41.37
N ALA A 97 30.66 -47.90 40.77
CA ALA A 97 30.41 -47.79 39.33
C ALA A 97 29.68 -46.46 39.06
N PRO A 98 29.61 -45.95 37.82
CA PRO A 98 28.85 -44.73 37.53
C PRO A 98 27.36 -44.93 37.83
N THR A 99 26.73 -43.98 38.53
CA THR A 99 25.30 -44.05 38.94
C THR A 99 24.37 -44.27 37.74
N ALA A 100 24.67 -43.68 36.59
CA ALA A 100 23.84 -43.81 35.39
C ALA A 100 23.85 -45.21 34.75
N ALA A 101 24.73 -46.12 35.17
CA ALA A 101 24.75 -47.48 34.63
C ALA A 101 23.45 -48.25 34.91
N THR A 102 22.76 -47.93 36.00
CA THR A 102 21.49 -48.56 36.42
C THR A 102 20.25 -47.95 35.75
N TRP A 103 20.37 -46.81 35.07
CA TRP A 103 19.23 -46.12 34.46
C TRP A 103 18.66 -46.90 33.25
N PRO A 104 17.34 -47.01 33.06
CA PRO A 104 16.76 -47.79 31.97
C PRO A 104 16.93 -47.09 30.61
N LEU A 105 18.07 -47.32 29.93
CA LEU A 105 18.42 -46.66 28.66
C LEU A 105 17.31 -46.72 27.59
N MET A 106 16.72 -47.89 27.37
CA MET A 106 15.64 -48.03 26.38
C MET A 106 14.40 -47.22 26.79
N GLY A 107 14.07 -47.19 28.09
CA GLY A 107 12.98 -46.37 28.61
C GLY A 107 13.26 -44.87 28.48
N LEU A 108 14.47 -44.42 28.77
CA LEU A 108 14.89 -43.02 28.60
C LEU A 108 14.88 -42.59 27.13
N ALA A 109 15.37 -43.44 26.23
CA ALA A 109 15.30 -43.20 24.79
C ALA A 109 13.85 -43.14 24.29
N ALA A 110 12.99 -44.05 24.74
CA ALA A 110 11.57 -44.05 24.40
C ALA A 110 10.85 -42.79 24.91
N LEU A 111 11.12 -42.36 26.15
CA LEU A 111 10.59 -41.12 26.71
C LEU A 111 11.11 -39.89 25.96
N CYS A 112 12.38 -39.88 25.54
CA CYS A 112 12.94 -38.80 24.73
C CYS A 112 12.19 -38.66 23.39
N VAL A 113 11.92 -39.78 22.71
CA VAL A 113 11.13 -39.82 21.48
C VAL A 113 9.69 -39.36 21.74
N LEU A 114 9.07 -39.81 22.83
CA LEU A 114 7.73 -39.39 23.22
C LEU A 114 7.67 -37.88 23.49
N ALA A 115 8.65 -37.30 24.19
CA ALA A 115 8.71 -35.87 24.43
C ALA A 115 8.83 -35.06 23.13
N LYS A 116 9.63 -35.55 22.15
CA LYS A 116 9.69 -34.95 20.81
C LYS A 116 8.36 -35.06 20.07
N ALA A 117 7.68 -36.21 20.17
CA ALA A 117 6.36 -36.41 19.58
C ALA A 117 5.30 -35.47 20.19
N VAL A 118 5.34 -35.23 21.51
CA VAL A 118 4.48 -34.25 22.18
C VAL A 118 4.77 -32.84 21.71
N ALA A 119 6.04 -32.45 21.57
CA ALA A 119 6.41 -31.14 21.04
C ALA A 119 5.90 -30.95 19.60
N ALA A 120 6.11 -31.94 18.72
CA ALA A 120 5.61 -31.92 17.34
C ALA A 120 4.08 -31.90 17.28
N GLY A 121 3.40 -32.73 18.06
CA GLY A 121 1.94 -32.76 18.15
C GLY A 121 1.35 -31.44 18.67
N THR A 122 2.05 -30.77 19.59
CA THR A 122 1.64 -29.44 20.07
C THR A 122 1.74 -28.39 18.97
N LEU A 123 2.81 -28.40 18.16
CA LEU A 123 2.93 -27.51 17.00
C LEU A 123 1.86 -27.80 15.94
N LEU A 124 1.57 -29.07 15.65
CA LEU A 124 0.49 -29.45 14.73
C LEU A 124 -0.88 -28.99 15.24
N PHE A 125 -1.13 -29.07 16.55
CA PHE A 125 -2.35 -28.55 17.14
C PHE A 125 -2.47 -27.03 16.97
N ILE A 126 -1.38 -26.29 17.18
CA ILE A 126 -1.32 -24.84 16.96
C ILE A 126 -1.55 -24.53 15.48
N ASP A 127 -0.84 -25.20 14.56
CA ASP A 127 -0.97 -25.01 13.11
C ASP A 127 -2.40 -25.26 12.63
N ASN A 128 -3.05 -26.33 13.11
CA ASN A 128 -4.44 -26.62 12.79
C ASN A 128 -5.41 -25.55 13.33
N ALA A 129 -5.14 -25.00 14.50
CA ALA A 129 -5.94 -23.91 15.07
C ALA A 129 -5.80 -22.62 14.23
N VAL A 130 -4.57 -22.27 13.84
CA VAL A 130 -4.28 -21.13 12.95
C VAL A 130 -4.91 -21.33 11.59
N ALA A 131 -4.83 -22.52 10.99
CA ALA A 131 -5.48 -22.84 9.72
C ALA A 131 -7.01 -22.73 9.79
N ALA A 132 -7.62 -23.03 10.95
CA ALA A 132 -9.05 -22.82 11.17
C ALA A 132 -9.41 -21.33 11.22
N GLU A 133 -8.63 -20.52 11.93
CA GLU A 133 -8.77 -19.05 11.93
C GLU A 133 -8.58 -18.48 10.52
N GLY A 134 -7.62 -18.98 9.76
CA GLY A 134 -7.38 -18.60 8.37
C GLY A 134 -8.59 -18.76 7.45
N ARG A 135 -9.41 -19.80 7.66
CA ARG A 135 -10.68 -19.96 6.92
C ARG A 135 -11.70 -18.90 7.30
N MET A 136 -11.76 -18.51 8.58
CA MET A 136 -12.65 -17.44 9.03
C MET A 136 -12.22 -16.08 8.48
N LEU A 137 -10.91 -15.81 8.42
CA LEU A 137 -10.36 -14.58 7.83
C LEU A 137 -10.78 -14.42 6.36
N ARG A 138 -10.77 -15.50 5.58
CA ARG A 138 -11.24 -15.43 4.18
C ARG A 138 -12.74 -15.14 4.05
N VAL A 139 -13.56 -15.69 4.95
CA VAL A 139 -15.00 -15.40 4.97
C VAL A 139 -15.24 -13.94 5.31
N GLU A 140 -14.56 -13.42 6.33
CA GLU A 140 -14.61 -12.00 6.72
C GLU A 140 -14.13 -11.10 5.57
N ALA A 141 -13.00 -11.42 4.94
CA ALA A 141 -12.49 -10.70 3.77
C ALA A 141 -13.50 -10.66 2.62
N ALA A 142 -14.11 -11.81 2.27
CA ALA A 142 -15.12 -11.88 1.24
C ALA A 142 -16.37 -11.04 1.58
N GLN A 143 -16.77 -11.01 2.86
CA GLN A 143 -17.88 -10.19 3.32
C GLN A 143 -17.57 -8.70 3.22
N ILE A 144 -16.40 -8.25 3.69
CA ILE A 144 -15.96 -6.86 3.56
C ILE A 144 -15.89 -6.47 2.09
N MET A 145 -15.26 -7.28 1.24
CA MET A 145 -15.15 -7.00 -0.19
C MET A 145 -16.54 -6.87 -0.84
N ALA A 146 -17.49 -7.74 -0.50
CA ALA A 146 -18.84 -7.69 -1.04
C ALA A 146 -19.60 -6.39 -0.69
N THR A 147 -19.29 -5.72 0.41
CA THR A 147 -19.94 -4.44 0.77
C THR A 147 -19.35 -3.24 0.03
N VAL A 148 -18.13 -3.35 -0.48
CA VAL A 148 -17.39 -2.24 -1.08
C VAL A 148 -17.24 -2.34 -2.58
N LEU A 149 -17.54 -3.49 -3.18
CA LEU A 149 -17.59 -3.63 -4.62
C LEU A 149 -18.63 -2.68 -5.24
N PRO A 150 -18.30 -2.00 -6.34
CA PRO A 150 -19.29 -1.28 -7.13
C PRO A 150 -20.46 -2.21 -7.48
N PRO A 151 -21.71 -1.72 -7.42
CA PRO A 151 -22.85 -2.51 -7.84
C PRO A 151 -22.62 -3.00 -9.27
N ALA A 152 -23.05 -4.24 -9.55
CA ALA A 152 -22.98 -4.77 -10.91
C ALA A 152 -23.85 -3.90 -11.82
N ALA A 153 -23.21 -3.03 -12.60
CA ALA A 153 -23.90 -2.23 -13.60
C ALA A 153 -24.49 -3.18 -14.65
N GLY A 154 -25.75 -2.95 -15.03
CA GLY A 154 -26.36 -3.66 -16.17
C GLY A 154 -25.54 -3.45 -17.45
N PRO A 155 -25.73 -4.28 -18.49
CA PRO A 155 -24.90 -4.24 -19.70
C PRO A 155 -24.80 -2.85 -20.33
N ASP A 156 -25.89 -2.07 -20.29
CA ASP A 156 -25.94 -0.73 -20.88
C ASP A 156 -25.38 0.37 -19.97
N ALA A 157 -25.19 0.09 -18.68
CA ALA A 157 -24.73 1.04 -17.68
C ALA A 157 -23.24 0.88 -17.33
N ASN A 158 -22.58 -0.19 -17.78
CA ASN A 158 -21.16 -0.47 -17.50
C ASN A 158 -20.24 0.12 -18.59
N ALA A 159 -19.27 0.95 -18.19
CA ALA A 159 -18.24 1.51 -19.06
C ALA A 159 -17.18 0.48 -19.51
N ALA A 160 -16.95 -0.57 -18.72
CA ALA A 160 -15.80 -1.47 -18.91
C ALA A 160 -15.70 -2.09 -20.32
N PRO A 161 -16.78 -2.59 -20.96
CA PRO A 161 -16.69 -3.14 -22.31
C PRO A 161 -16.25 -2.13 -23.37
N LEU A 162 -16.59 -0.86 -23.18
CA LEU A 162 -16.15 0.22 -24.05
C LEU A 162 -14.65 0.49 -23.80
N TYR A 163 -14.22 0.66 -22.55
CA TYR A 163 -12.79 0.84 -22.25
C TYR A 163 -11.92 -0.30 -22.81
N LEU A 164 -12.32 -1.56 -22.65
CA LEU A 164 -11.57 -2.71 -23.19
C LEU A 164 -11.37 -2.64 -24.71
N ARG A 165 -12.37 -2.13 -25.45
CA ARG A 165 -12.25 -1.90 -26.90
C ARG A 165 -11.29 -0.76 -27.22
N ALA A 166 -11.31 0.32 -26.43
CA ALA A 166 -10.36 1.42 -26.59
C ALA A 166 -8.93 0.99 -26.26
N PHE A 167 -8.73 0.22 -25.19
CA PHE A 167 -7.41 -0.31 -24.83
C PHE A 167 -6.80 -1.12 -25.98
N ALA A 168 -7.60 -2.00 -26.59
CA ALA A 168 -7.14 -2.78 -27.75
C ALA A 168 -6.74 -1.89 -28.94
N ALA A 169 -7.47 -0.80 -29.19
CA ALA A 169 -7.15 0.15 -30.26
C ALA A 169 -5.88 0.97 -29.97
N LEU A 170 -5.70 1.43 -28.72
CA LEU A 170 -4.51 2.15 -28.29
C LEU A 170 -3.26 1.26 -28.31
N ALA A 171 -3.36 0.03 -27.77
CA ALA A 171 -2.27 -0.93 -27.74
C ALA A 171 -1.82 -1.38 -29.14
N ALA A 172 -2.72 -1.35 -30.14
CA ALA A 172 -2.38 -1.66 -31.52
C ALA A 172 -1.53 -0.55 -32.19
N ASP A 173 -1.62 0.69 -31.71
CA ASP A 173 -0.85 1.82 -32.23
C ASP A 173 0.49 1.98 -31.52
N LYS A 174 1.51 1.31 -32.07
CA LYS A 174 2.88 1.36 -31.53
C LYS A 174 3.51 2.76 -31.57
N GLN A 175 3.03 3.68 -32.42
CA GLN A 175 3.59 5.03 -32.52
C GLN A 175 3.33 5.85 -31.26
N LEU A 176 2.28 5.50 -30.49
CA LEU A 176 2.03 6.12 -29.18
C LEU A 176 3.15 5.84 -28.17
N GLY A 177 3.93 4.76 -28.34
CA GLY A 177 5.02 4.37 -27.46
C GLY A 177 6.39 5.01 -27.78
N GLU A 178 6.51 5.72 -28.91
CA GLU A 178 7.77 6.35 -29.34
C GLU A 178 8.22 7.46 -28.35
N ALA A 179 9.54 7.67 -28.21
CA ALA A 179 10.11 8.63 -27.25
C ALA A 179 9.55 10.05 -27.43
N GLU A 180 9.50 10.51 -28.67
CA GLU A 180 9.08 11.87 -29.06
C GLU A 180 7.57 12.00 -29.28
N SER A 181 6.78 10.96 -28.96
CA SER A 181 5.33 11.01 -29.19
C SER A 181 4.67 12.04 -28.27
N PRO A 182 3.90 13.01 -28.79
CA PRO A 182 3.19 14.00 -27.96
C PRO A 182 2.12 13.35 -27.06
N PHE A 183 1.84 12.07 -27.26
CA PHE A 183 0.97 11.27 -26.39
C PHE A 183 1.59 10.93 -25.03
N LYS A 184 2.93 10.95 -24.89
CA LYS A 184 3.59 10.59 -23.63
C LYS A 184 3.37 11.62 -22.54
N ASP A 185 3.44 12.90 -22.91
CA ASP A 185 3.17 14.03 -22.04
C ASP A 185 2.19 15.00 -22.72
N PRO A 186 0.88 14.75 -22.56
CA PRO A 186 -0.14 15.52 -23.26
C PRO A 186 -0.31 16.94 -22.73
N LEU A 187 0.27 17.29 -21.57
CA LEU A 187 0.20 18.63 -20.98
C LEU A 187 1.27 19.57 -21.55
N THR A 188 2.43 19.05 -21.92
CA THR A 188 3.51 19.84 -22.52
C THR A 188 3.51 19.79 -24.04
N ALA A 189 2.80 18.82 -24.65
CA ALA A 189 2.68 18.70 -26.09
C ALA A 189 2.16 19.98 -26.78
N ASP A 190 2.76 20.33 -27.92
CA ASP A 190 2.23 21.35 -28.83
C ASP A 190 0.99 20.80 -29.54
N VAL A 191 -0.17 21.21 -29.05
CA VAL A 191 -1.47 20.79 -29.61
C VAL A 191 -1.79 21.40 -30.97
N THR A 192 -1.01 22.37 -31.45
CA THR A 192 -1.15 22.90 -32.81
C THR A 192 -0.44 22.06 -33.86
N SER A 193 0.50 21.21 -33.44
CA SER A 193 1.32 20.37 -34.32
C SER A 193 0.50 19.43 -35.23
N PRO A 194 1.03 19.11 -36.43
CA PRO A 194 0.43 18.11 -37.30
C PRO A 194 0.46 16.71 -36.68
N GLU A 195 1.44 16.39 -35.83
CA GLU A 195 1.57 15.09 -35.16
C GLU A 195 0.38 14.84 -34.22
N VAL A 196 -0.01 15.82 -33.39
CA VAL A 196 -1.19 15.71 -32.52
C VAL A 196 -2.46 15.54 -33.37
N SER A 197 -2.57 16.30 -34.46
CA SER A 197 -3.73 16.20 -35.37
C SER A 197 -3.83 14.80 -35.98
N ALA A 198 -2.71 14.23 -36.43
CA ALA A 198 -2.66 12.88 -36.99
C ALA A 198 -3.00 11.79 -35.98
N ILE A 199 -2.59 11.94 -34.71
CA ILE A 199 -2.97 11.01 -33.63
C ILE A 199 -4.48 11.06 -33.37
N LEU A 200 -5.05 12.26 -33.23
CA LEU A 200 -6.47 12.44 -32.94
C LEU A 200 -7.35 11.98 -34.11
N GLU A 201 -6.95 12.25 -35.35
CA GLU A 201 -7.65 11.73 -36.55
C GLU A 201 -7.62 10.20 -36.62
N ARG A 202 -6.45 9.60 -36.37
CA ARG A 202 -6.28 8.14 -36.37
C ARG A 202 -7.10 7.47 -35.27
N HIS A 203 -7.26 8.13 -34.12
CA HIS A 203 -8.01 7.62 -32.96
C HIS A 203 -9.40 8.23 -32.80
N ALA A 204 -9.98 8.86 -33.83
CA ALA A 204 -11.28 9.53 -33.72
C ALA A 204 -12.41 8.57 -33.26
N ALA A 205 -12.42 7.34 -33.78
CA ALA A 205 -13.38 6.32 -33.35
C ALA A 205 -13.14 5.84 -31.91
N THR A 206 -11.87 5.75 -31.50
CA THR A 206 -11.48 5.43 -30.12
C THR A 206 -11.97 6.53 -29.18
N LEU A 207 -11.77 7.80 -29.54
CA LEU A 207 -12.19 8.96 -28.75
C LEU A 207 -13.72 9.01 -28.57
N ASP A 208 -14.50 8.78 -29.63
CA ASP A 208 -15.96 8.69 -29.55
C ASP A 208 -16.42 7.53 -28.63
N LEU A 209 -15.72 6.40 -28.69
CA LEU A 209 -15.98 5.28 -27.78
C LEU A 209 -15.65 5.63 -26.33
N LEU A 210 -14.56 6.36 -26.08
CA LEU A 210 -14.17 6.81 -24.73
C LEU A 210 -15.16 7.81 -24.16
N ARG A 211 -15.62 8.79 -24.95
CA ARG A 211 -16.64 9.75 -24.51
C ARG A 211 -17.93 9.07 -24.08
N ARG A 212 -18.39 8.08 -24.87
CA ARG A 212 -19.55 7.24 -24.50
C ARG A 212 -19.31 6.39 -23.26
N ALA A 213 -18.08 5.94 -23.03
CA ALA A 213 -17.71 5.18 -21.84
C ALA A 213 -17.76 6.05 -20.58
N THR A 214 -17.23 7.27 -20.65
CA THR A 214 -17.21 8.23 -19.52
C THR A 214 -18.59 8.79 -19.17
N ASP A 215 -19.53 8.75 -20.11
CA ASP A 215 -20.93 9.13 -19.86
C ASP A 215 -21.75 7.98 -19.24
N LYS A 216 -21.14 6.80 -19.01
CA LYS A 216 -21.78 5.72 -18.23
C LYS A 216 -21.71 6.00 -16.73
N PRO A 217 -22.74 5.59 -15.96
CA PRO A 217 -22.79 5.86 -14.52
C PRO A 217 -21.87 4.95 -13.68
N GLY A 218 -21.26 3.91 -14.26
CA GLY A 218 -20.36 3.04 -13.52
C GLY A 218 -19.42 2.24 -14.42
N CYS A 219 -18.32 1.80 -13.83
CA CYS A 219 -17.33 0.96 -14.46
C CYS A 219 -17.00 -0.23 -13.55
N ARG A 220 -17.15 -1.44 -14.06
CA ARG A 220 -16.77 -2.67 -13.36
C ARG A 220 -16.13 -3.64 -14.34
N PHE A 221 -14.83 -3.85 -14.19
CA PHE A 221 -14.10 -4.88 -14.92
C PHE A 221 -14.43 -6.26 -14.36
N ASP A 222 -14.41 -7.27 -15.22
CA ASP A 222 -14.66 -8.65 -14.80
C ASP A 222 -13.40 -9.19 -14.11
N ARG A 223 -13.53 -9.53 -12.83
CA ARG A 223 -12.41 -9.90 -11.96
C ARG A 223 -12.87 -10.96 -10.97
N ASP A 224 -12.02 -11.94 -10.72
CA ASP A 224 -12.26 -12.97 -9.71
C ASP A 224 -12.02 -12.41 -8.31
N TRP A 225 -13.05 -11.78 -7.75
CA TRP A 225 -13.05 -11.28 -6.36
C TRP A 225 -13.14 -12.39 -5.31
N SER A 226 -13.20 -13.67 -5.70
CA SER A 226 -13.14 -14.80 -4.74
C SER A 226 -11.71 -15.14 -4.31
N ARG A 227 -10.70 -14.68 -5.07
CA ARG A 227 -9.27 -14.90 -4.83
C ARG A 227 -8.55 -13.59 -4.53
N LEU A 228 -8.88 -13.00 -3.39
CA LEU A 228 -8.31 -11.74 -2.94
C LEU A 228 -6.85 -11.93 -2.49
N SER A 229 -5.91 -11.26 -3.16
CA SER A 229 -4.49 -11.29 -2.82
C SER A 229 -3.76 -10.08 -3.41
N PHE A 230 -2.64 -9.70 -2.80
CA PHE A 230 -1.79 -8.59 -3.26
C PHE A 230 -1.09 -8.84 -4.60
N ASP A 231 -1.01 -10.09 -5.06
CA ASP A 231 -0.47 -10.47 -6.37
C ASP A 231 -1.52 -10.46 -7.49
N MET A 232 -2.77 -10.08 -7.17
CA MET A 232 -3.83 -9.92 -8.14
C MET A 232 -3.46 -8.89 -9.21
N LEU A 233 -3.53 -9.29 -10.48
CA LEU A 233 -3.18 -8.41 -11.60
C LEU A 233 -4.26 -7.36 -11.85
N LEU A 234 -3.86 -6.10 -12.02
CA LEU A 234 -4.71 -4.95 -12.32
C LEU A 234 -4.33 -4.36 -13.71
N PRO A 235 -4.47 -5.11 -14.82
CA PRO A 235 -3.95 -4.68 -16.11
C PRO A 235 -4.60 -3.39 -16.62
N GLU A 236 -5.87 -3.15 -16.27
CA GLU A 236 -6.65 -2.01 -16.74
C GLU A 236 -6.16 -0.67 -16.16
N VAL A 237 -5.50 -0.69 -15.00
CA VAL A 237 -5.06 0.52 -14.31
C VAL A 237 -4.05 1.32 -15.14
N VAL A 238 -3.13 0.65 -15.83
CA VAL A 238 -2.16 1.32 -16.72
C VAL A 238 -2.86 1.87 -17.95
N GLU A 239 -3.76 1.09 -18.54
CA GLU A 239 -4.51 1.45 -19.74
C GLU A 239 -5.43 2.66 -19.53
N MET A 240 -6.02 2.80 -18.34
CA MET A 240 -6.85 3.96 -18.00
C MET A 240 -6.07 5.28 -17.97
N ARG A 241 -4.76 5.24 -17.67
CA ARG A 241 -3.89 6.43 -17.82
C ARG A 241 -3.72 6.82 -19.29
N LEU A 242 -3.64 5.85 -20.19
CA LEU A 242 -3.54 6.10 -21.63
C LEU A 242 -4.83 6.72 -22.17
N VAL A 243 -5.98 6.26 -21.68
CA VAL A 243 -7.28 6.87 -21.98
C VAL A 243 -7.34 8.33 -21.57
N ALA A 244 -6.93 8.64 -20.33
CA ALA A 244 -6.89 10.01 -19.84
C ALA A 244 -5.98 10.91 -20.69
N ARG A 245 -4.81 10.41 -21.10
CA ARG A 245 -3.88 11.15 -21.97
C ARG A 245 -4.48 11.49 -23.34
N LEU A 246 -5.23 10.57 -23.95
CA LEU A 246 -5.87 10.84 -25.25
C LEU A 246 -6.94 11.92 -25.12
N LEU A 247 -7.76 11.86 -24.07
CA LEU A 247 -8.78 12.87 -23.78
C LEU A 247 -8.15 14.23 -23.45
N THR A 248 -7.01 14.27 -22.73
CA THR A 248 -6.27 15.52 -22.50
C THR A 248 -5.79 16.16 -23.80
N LEU A 249 -5.19 15.38 -24.71
CA LEU A 249 -4.79 15.90 -26.02
C LEU A 249 -5.99 16.45 -26.81
N ALA A 250 -7.11 15.72 -26.80
CA ALA A 250 -8.33 16.14 -27.47
C ALA A 250 -8.87 17.45 -26.91
N ALA A 251 -9.06 17.54 -25.58
CA ALA A 251 -9.57 18.74 -24.91
C ALA A 251 -8.69 19.97 -25.18
N ARG A 252 -7.36 19.83 -25.07
CA ARG A 252 -6.43 20.94 -25.32
C ARG A 252 -6.43 21.36 -26.80
N ARG A 253 -6.55 20.42 -27.74
CA ARG A 253 -6.69 20.71 -29.18
C ARG A 253 -8.00 21.42 -29.49
N GLU A 254 -9.11 20.96 -28.93
CA GLU A 254 -10.44 21.52 -29.12
C GLU A 254 -10.51 22.96 -28.60
N ALA A 255 -9.98 23.19 -27.40
CA ALA A 255 -9.87 24.53 -26.87
C ALA A 255 -8.98 25.43 -27.75
N ALA A 256 -7.90 24.90 -28.35
CA ALA A 256 -7.05 25.65 -29.28
C ALA A 256 -7.74 25.97 -30.60
N ALA A 257 -8.67 25.11 -31.04
CA ALA A 257 -9.53 25.31 -32.20
C ALA A 257 -10.75 26.23 -31.91
N GLY A 258 -10.94 26.65 -30.67
CA GLY A 258 -12.06 27.49 -30.23
C GLY A 258 -13.32 26.71 -29.81
N ASP A 259 -13.29 25.38 -29.82
CA ASP A 259 -14.38 24.54 -29.29
C ASP A 259 -14.22 24.31 -27.79
N VAL A 260 -14.36 25.41 -27.04
CA VAL A 260 -14.22 25.41 -25.57
C VAL A 260 -15.31 24.59 -24.86
N ARG A 261 -16.49 24.44 -25.47
CA ARG A 261 -17.56 23.59 -24.92
C ARG A 261 -17.14 22.13 -24.89
N GLN A 262 -16.72 21.59 -26.03
CA GLN A 262 -16.28 20.21 -26.12
C GLN A 262 -15.05 19.94 -25.25
N ALA A 263 -14.13 20.92 -25.18
CA ALA A 263 -12.96 20.84 -24.31
C ALA A 263 -13.32 20.73 -22.82
N LEU A 264 -14.26 21.56 -22.33
CA LEU A 264 -14.72 21.48 -20.94
C LEU A 264 -15.48 20.17 -20.65
N ASP A 265 -16.29 19.70 -21.60
CA ASP A 265 -16.94 18.39 -21.46
C ASP A 265 -15.90 17.27 -21.37
N ASP A 266 -14.83 17.32 -22.16
CA ASP A 266 -13.75 16.32 -22.10
C ASP A 266 -12.91 16.43 -20.82
N VAL A 267 -12.71 17.64 -20.26
CA VAL A 267 -12.12 17.82 -18.93
C VAL A 267 -12.93 17.07 -17.87
N VAL A 268 -14.26 17.24 -17.85
CA VAL A 268 -15.13 16.51 -16.92
C VAL A 268 -15.07 15.00 -17.19
N ARG A 269 -14.96 14.58 -18.45
CA ARG A 269 -14.80 13.16 -18.79
C ARG A 269 -13.49 12.57 -18.28
N ILE A 270 -12.38 13.32 -18.29
CA ILE A 270 -11.11 12.88 -17.69
C ILE A 270 -11.31 12.61 -16.18
N HIS A 271 -11.98 13.52 -15.47
CA HIS A 271 -12.34 13.30 -14.07
C HIS A 271 -13.21 12.04 -13.88
N HIS A 272 -14.20 11.81 -14.75
CA HIS A 272 -15.01 10.58 -14.73
C HIS A 272 -14.17 9.31 -14.97
N VAL A 273 -13.13 9.35 -15.82
CA VAL A 273 -12.16 8.24 -15.94
C VAL A 273 -11.52 7.98 -14.58
N GLY A 274 -11.10 9.03 -13.88
CA GLY A 274 -10.55 8.96 -12.52
C GLY A 274 -11.50 8.27 -11.54
N LEU A 275 -12.78 8.68 -11.51
CA LEU A 275 -13.84 8.05 -10.70
C LEU A 275 -14.06 6.58 -11.06
N HIS A 276 -14.04 6.23 -12.35
CA HIS A 276 -14.20 4.85 -12.81
C HIS A 276 -13.07 3.95 -12.34
N VAL A 277 -11.80 4.41 -12.37
CA VAL A 277 -10.67 3.63 -11.84
C VAL A 277 -10.73 3.55 -10.32
N ALA A 278 -10.88 4.68 -9.63
CA ALA A 278 -10.97 4.74 -8.17
C ALA A 278 -12.19 3.98 -7.62
N GLY A 279 -13.15 3.67 -8.48
CA GLY A 279 -14.29 2.81 -8.15
C GLY A 279 -13.89 1.39 -7.76
N GLU A 280 -12.77 0.86 -8.26
CA GLU A 280 -12.24 -0.44 -7.82
C GLU A 280 -11.70 -0.35 -6.38
N PRO A 281 -12.08 -1.29 -5.49
CA PRO A 281 -11.75 -1.24 -4.07
C PRO A 281 -10.30 -1.68 -3.79
N THR A 282 -9.33 -0.98 -4.37
CA THR A 282 -7.89 -1.21 -4.12
C THR A 282 -7.15 0.12 -3.99
N LEU A 283 -6.13 0.19 -3.13
CA LEU A 283 -5.35 1.43 -2.95
C LEU A 283 -4.68 1.87 -4.27
N VAL A 284 -4.18 0.90 -5.05
CA VAL A 284 -3.56 1.15 -6.36
C VAL A 284 -4.52 1.86 -7.31
N SER A 285 -5.78 1.40 -7.37
CA SER A 285 -6.78 1.99 -8.26
C SER A 285 -7.19 3.40 -7.78
N GLY A 286 -7.29 3.62 -6.47
CA GLY A 286 -7.49 4.94 -5.89
C GLY A 286 -6.38 5.92 -6.31
N LEU A 287 -5.11 5.56 -6.10
CA LEU A 287 -3.96 6.41 -6.47
C LEU A 287 -3.91 6.75 -7.95
N VAL A 288 -4.29 5.80 -8.82
CA VAL A 288 -4.36 6.06 -10.27
C VAL A 288 -5.53 6.96 -10.62
N GLY A 289 -6.70 6.76 -9.99
CA GLY A 289 -7.82 7.67 -10.14
C GLY A 289 -7.47 9.11 -9.76
N GLN A 290 -6.79 9.30 -8.62
CA GLN A 290 -6.29 10.60 -8.17
C GLN A 290 -5.28 11.23 -9.13
N ALA A 291 -4.40 10.44 -9.74
CA ALA A 291 -3.46 10.95 -10.74
C ALA A 291 -4.17 11.39 -12.04
N ILE A 292 -5.20 10.65 -12.46
CA ILE A 292 -6.02 11.01 -13.62
C ILE A 292 -6.86 12.26 -13.33
N ASP A 293 -7.35 12.39 -12.10
CA ASP A 293 -8.08 13.56 -11.63
C ASP A 293 -7.21 14.83 -11.59
N ALA A 294 -5.98 14.73 -11.07
CA ALA A 294 -5.01 15.82 -11.16
C ALA A 294 -4.75 16.25 -12.62
N LEU A 295 -4.65 15.28 -13.55
CA LEU A 295 -4.54 15.57 -14.98
C LEU A 295 -5.77 16.31 -15.53
N ALA A 296 -6.98 16.00 -15.06
CA ALA A 296 -8.19 16.74 -15.42
C ALA A 296 -8.13 18.21 -14.96
N LEU A 297 -7.70 18.45 -13.72
CA LEU A 297 -7.58 19.80 -13.14
C LEU A 297 -6.47 20.63 -13.82
N MET A 298 -5.34 20.01 -14.17
CA MET A 298 -4.31 20.67 -14.98
C MET A 298 -4.81 21.00 -16.37
N THR A 299 -5.58 20.09 -16.99
CA THR A 299 -6.20 20.34 -18.30
C THR A 299 -7.25 21.47 -18.21
N LEU A 300 -8.01 21.55 -17.10
CA LEU A 300 -8.92 22.65 -16.84
C LEU A 300 -8.19 23.99 -16.84
N ALA A 301 -7.09 24.07 -16.07
CA ALA A 301 -6.28 25.28 -15.95
C ALA A 301 -5.75 25.77 -17.31
N ASP A 302 -5.40 24.85 -18.22
CA ASP A 302 -5.01 25.13 -19.60
C ASP A 302 -6.16 25.64 -20.49
N VAL A 303 -7.40 25.19 -20.23
CA VAL A 303 -8.59 25.53 -21.04
C VAL A 303 -9.22 26.85 -20.60
N LEU A 304 -9.26 27.14 -19.29
CA LEU A 304 -9.90 28.33 -18.70
C LEU A 304 -9.53 29.68 -19.35
N PRO A 305 -8.26 29.95 -19.74
CA PRO A 305 -7.87 31.20 -20.39
C PRO A 305 -8.55 31.42 -21.76
N ARG A 306 -8.97 30.34 -22.43
CA ARG A 306 -9.57 30.41 -23.78
C ARG A 306 -11.06 30.71 -23.78
N LEU A 307 -11.71 30.66 -22.63
CA LEU A 307 -13.13 31.00 -22.50
C LEU A 307 -13.35 32.48 -22.82
N GLY A 308 -14.42 32.75 -23.57
CA GLY A 308 -14.96 34.09 -23.84
C GLY A 308 -16.19 34.39 -23.00
N THR A 309 -16.69 35.64 -23.10
CA THR A 309 -17.83 36.11 -22.30
C THR A 309 -19.11 35.31 -22.52
N GLY A 310 -19.28 34.73 -23.72
CA GLY A 310 -20.42 33.85 -24.06
C GLY A 310 -20.37 32.46 -23.40
N ASP A 311 -19.23 32.06 -22.85
CA ASP A 311 -19.02 30.74 -22.27
C ASP A 311 -19.30 30.69 -20.75
N LEU A 312 -19.63 31.83 -20.13
CA LEU A 312 -19.94 31.91 -18.71
C LEU A 312 -20.98 30.85 -18.25
N PRO A 313 -22.07 30.56 -18.99
CA PRO A 313 -23.03 29.53 -18.60
C PRO A 313 -22.46 28.11 -18.54
N LEU A 314 -21.32 27.84 -19.19
CA LEU A 314 -20.65 26.53 -19.12
C LEU A 314 -20.04 26.31 -17.72
N LEU A 315 -19.55 27.38 -17.09
CA LEU A 315 -19.03 27.35 -15.72
C LEU A 315 -20.14 27.34 -14.66
N ASP A 316 -21.41 27.50 -15.06
CA ASP A 316 -22.59 27.39 -14.18
C ASP A 316 -23.30 26.03 -14.30
N ALA A 317 -22.85 25.15 -15.22
CA ALA A 317 -23.47 23.85 -15.41
C ALA A 317 -23.24 22.93 -14.19
N GLU A 318 -24.30 22.25 -13.75
CA GLU A 318 -24.26 21.31 -12.62
C GLU A 318 -23.14 20.28 -12.75
N ARG A 319 -23.04 19.63 -13.91
CA ARG A 319 -21.99 18.64 -14.22
C ARG A 319 -20.56 19.20 -14.07
N PHE A 320 -20.35 20.48 -14.39
CA PHE A 320 -19.04 21.13 -14.25
C PHE A 320 -18.73 21.41 -12.78
N TRP A 321 -19.70 21.92 -12.03
CA TRP A 321 -19.56 22.15 -10.60
C TRP A 321 -19.38 20.87 -9.81
N ASP A 322 -20.07 19.79 -10.16
CA ASP A 322 -19.89 18.47 -9.55
C ASP A 322 -18.44 18.00 -9.69
N PHE A 323 -17.82 18.20 -10.87
CA PHE A 323 -16.40 17.92 -11.09
C PHE A 323 -15.52 18.76 -10.16
N VAL A 324 -15.66 20.08 -10.15
CA VAL A 324 -14.80 20.97 -9.35
C VAL A 324 -14.96 20.71 -7.85
N ALA A 325 -16.18 20.38 -7.39
CA ALA A 325 -16.48 20.21 -5.97
C ALA A 325 -16.19 18.79 -5.42
N THR A 326 -15.99 17.79 -6.27
CA THR A 326 -15.95 16.38 -5.85
C THR A 326 -14.57 15.74 -6.07
N PRO A 327 -13.66 15.80 -5.09
CA PRO A 327 -12.38 15.09 -5.18
C PRO A 327 -12.55 13.56 -5.09
N ILE A 328 -11.56 12.83 -5.58
CA ILE A 328 -11.47 11.37 -5.38
C ILE A 328 -11.32 11.04 -3.88
N THR A 329 -12.04 10.01 -3.42
CA THR A 329 -11.98 9.54 -2.02
C THR A 329 -11.51 8.09 -1.94
N TYR A 330 -10.73 7.77 -0.89
CA TYR A 330 -10.14 6.43 -0.73
C TYR A 330 -10.86 5.53 0.27
N GLN A 331 -12.02 5.94 0.79
CA GLN A 331 -12.75 5.15 1.79
C GLN A 331 -12.99 3.71 1.31
N ARG A 332 -13.46 3.54 0.07
CA ARG A 332 -13.66 2.21 -0.54
C ARG A 332 -12.37 1.41 -0.64
N ALA A 333 -11.27 2.06 -1.03
CA ALA A 333 -9.97 1.43 -1.19
C ALA A 333 -9.40 0.93 0.14
N PHE A 334 -9.55 1.68 1.25
CA PHE A 334 -9.12 1.24 2.58
C PHE A 334 -9.82 -0.05 3.04
N TRP A 335 -11.12 -0.14 2.83
CA TRP A 335 -11.87 -1.37 3.15
C TRP A 335 -11.51 -2.53 2.22
N GLY A 336 -11.34 -2.26 0.93
CA GLY A 336 -10.96 -3.26 -0.04
C GLY A 336 -9.57 -3.86 0.23
N ASP A 337 -8.58 -3.02 0.55
CA ASP A 337 -7.25 -3.51 0.91
C ASP A 337 -7.22 -4.20 2.27
N GLU A 338 -8.11 -3.84 3.22
CA GLU A 338 -8.31 -4.64 4.43
C GLU A 338 -8.74 -6.07 4.09
N ALA A 339 -9.73 -6.21 3.21
CA ALA A 339 -10.18 -7.51 2.75
C ALA A 339 -9.04 -8.27 2.06
N ILE A 340 -8.27 -7.62 1.18
CA ILE A 340 -7.11 -8.23 0.51
C ILE A 340 -6.06 -8.71 1.51
N GLY A 341 -5.74 -7.91 2.53
CA GLY A 341 -4.77 -8.30 3.56
C GLY A 341 -5.27 -9.41 4.48
N LEU A 342 -6.54 -9.38 4.89
CA LEU A 342 -7.13 -10.47 5.67
C LEU A 342 -7.17 -11.78 4.87
N ALA A 343 -7.49 -11.73 3.58
CA ALA A 343 -7.46 -12.89 2.71
C ALA A 343 -6.03 -13.44 2.55
N THR A 344 -5.04 -12.56 2.32
CA THR A 344 -3.62 -12.92 2.23
C THR A 344 -3.13 -13.58 3.52
N LEU A 345 -3.46 -13.03 4.69
CA LEU A 345 -3.14 -13.63 5.99
C LEU A 345 -3.89 -14.96 6.21
N GLY A 346 -5.10 -15.08 5.68
CA GLY A 346 -5.88 -16.33 5.67
C GLY A 346 -5.28 -17.41 4.78
N ASP A 347 -4.71 -17.05 3.62
CA ASP A 347 -3.95 -17.93 2.75
C ASP A 347 -2.68 -18.42 3.42
N LEU A 348 -1.95 -17.49 4.04
CA LEU A 348 -0.75 -17.82 4.81
C LEU A 348 -1.08 -18.75 5.98
N ALA A 349 -2.18 -18.53 6.68
CA ALA A 349 -2.65 -19.38 7.78
C ALA A 349 -3.04 -20.79 7.33
N ALA A 350 -3.67 -20.91 6.17
CA ALA A 350 -4.09 -22.20 5.63
C ALA A 350 -2.96 -22.97 4.90
N GLY A 351 -1.82 -22.31 4.65
CA GLY A 351 -0.70 -22.90 3.92
C GLY A 351 -1.05 -23.22 2.47
N VAL A 352 -1.90 -22.41 1.84
CA VAL A 352 -2.28 -22.52 0.42
C VAL A 352 -1.25 -21.78 -0.43
N ASP A 353 -1.11 -22.18 -1.70
CA ASP A 353 -0.23 -21.51 -2.68
C ASP A 353 -0.64 -20.02 -2.81
N GLY A 354 0.32 -19.13 -2.55
CA GLY A 354 0.15 -17.67 -2.44
C GLY A 354 1.45 -17.04 -1.92
N MET A 355 1.39 -15.80 -1.38
CA MET A 355 2.58 -15.15 -0.80
C MET A 355 3.13 -15.95 0.38
N SER A 356 4.40 -16.36 0.29
CA SER A 356 5.08 -17.10 1.36
C SER A 356 5.53 -16.17 2.51
N ALA A 357 5.68 -16.73 3.72
CA ALA A 357 6.23 -15.97 4.86
C ALA A 357 7.64 -15.42 4.59
N LEU A 358 8.41 -16.09 3.72
CA LEU A 358 9.74 -15.61 3.35
C LEU A 358 9.70 -14.44 2.36
N GLU A 359 8.76 -14.45 1.41
CA GLU A 359 8.51 -13.31 0.52
C GLU A 359 8.05 -12.08 1.30
N LEU A 360 7.16 -12.27 2.27
CA LEU A 360 6.75 -11.23 3.20
C LEU A 360 7.94 -10.66 4.02
N LEU A 361 8.87 -11.50 4.44
CA LEU A 361 10.05 -11.03 5.17
C LEU A 361 11.07 -10.30 4.27
N ARG A 362 11.11 -10.64 2.97
CA ARG A 362 11.95 -9.96 1.97
C ARG A 362 11.42 -8.58 1.60
N SER A 363 10.11 -8.37 1.57
CA SER A 363 9.49 -7.10 1.16
C SER A 363 9.82 -5.95 2.12
N ILE A 364 10.16 -6.23 3.38
CA ILE A 364 10.58 -5.23 4.38
C ILE A 364 12.12 -5.06 4.46
N SER A 365 12.82 -5.32 3.36
CA SER A 365 14.25 -5.01 3.18
C SER A 365 15.20 -5.63 4.22
N VAL A 366 14.85 -6.79 4.77
CA VAL A 366 15.79 -7.59 5.58
C VAL A 366 16.69 -8.37 4.60
N PRO A 367 18.02 -8.17 4.60
CA PRO A 367 18.91 -8.96 3.76
C PRO A 367 18.96 -10.42 4.25
N VAL A 368 18.05 -11.26 3.75
CA VAL A 368 18.06 -12.73 3.92
C VAL A 368 18.89 -13.38 2.80
N ARG A 369 20.21 -13.22 2.86
CA ARG A 369 21.16 -13.95 2.01
C ARG A 369 22.03 -14.82 2.92
N PRO A 370 21.75 -16.12 3.15
CA PRO A 370 21.14 -17.10 2.23
C PRO A 370 20.17 -18.08 2.92
N MET A 371 18.87 -17.80 2.98
CA MET A 371 17.88 -18.83 3.29
C MET A 371 17.43 -19.45 1.95
N ARG A 372 18.00 -20.62 1.59
CA ARG A 372 17.63 -21.36 0.37
C ARG A 372 16.14 -21.70 0.40
N GLN A 373 15.48 -21.75 -0.76
CA GLN A 373 14.09 -22.23 -0.96
C GLN A 373 13.75 -23.54 -0.20
N ALA A 374 14.75 -24.38 0.09
CA ALA A 374 14.61 -25.60 0.92
C ALA A 374 14.15 -25.34 2.37
N PHE A 375 14.26 -24.11 2.88
CA PHE A 375 13.83 -23.72 4.23
C PHE A 375 12.48 -22.99 4.27
N ASP A 376 11.86 -22.69 3.12
CA ASP A 376 10.61 -21.90 3.04
C ASP A 376 9.46 -22.63 3.72
N GLY A 377 9.36 -23.96 3.54
CA GLY A 377 8.35 -24.79 4.20
C GLY A 377 8.47 -24.78 5.72
N PRO A 378 9.63 -25.19 6.30
CA PRO A 378 9.86 -25.14 7.75
C PRO A 378 9.71 -23.73 8.36
N PHE A 379 10.19 -22.70 7.67
CA PHE A 379 10.06 -21.32 8.13
C PHE A 379 8.60 -20.86 8.13
N SER A 380 7.85 -21.12 7.06
CA SER A 380 6.43 -20.75 6.96
C SER A 380 5.59 -21.47 8.02
N PHE A 381 5.86 -22.75 8.27
CA PHE A 381 5.21 -23.50 9.36
C PHE A 381 5.43 -22.87 10.74
N LEU A 382 6.67 -22.47 11.04
CA LEU A 382 6.99 -21.83 12.32
C LEU A 382 6.45 -20.40 12.40
N TYR A 383 6.47 -19.66 11.30
CA TYR A 383 5.86 -18.35 11.22
C TYR A 383 4.36 -18.43 11.51
N ARG A 384 3.63 -19.38 10.89
CA ARG A 384 2.22 -19.64 11.21
C ARG A 384 2.00 -19.93 12.69
N CYS A 385 2.81 -20.83 13.25
CA CYS A 385 2.66 -21.23 14.65
C CYS A 385 2.92 -20.08 15.63
N PHE A 386 3.95 -19.26 15.39
CA PHE A 386 4.47 -18.35 16.41
C PHE A 386 4.23 -16.86 16.13
N MET A 387 4.17 -16.43 14.87
CA MET A 387 4.14 -15.02 14.48
C MET A 387 2.79 -14.59 13.92
N LEU A 388 2.17 -15.44 13.09
CA LEU A 388 0.97 -15.07 12.35
C LEU A 388 -0.20 -14.57 13.23
N PRO A 389 -0.49 -15.14 14.42
CA PRO A 389 -1.54 -14.58 15.28
C PRO A 389 -1.28 -13.14 15.72
N ALA A 390 -0.02 -12.78 15.99
CA ALA A 390 0.35 -11.41 16.32
C ALA A 390 0.25 -10.50 15.10
N ASP A 391 0.69 -10.98 13.92
CA ASP A 391 0.55 -10.24 12.66
C ASP A 391 -0.91 -9.97 12.29
N ILE A 392 -1.82 -10.93 12.47
CA ILE A 392 -3.27 -10.74 12.26
C ILE A 392 -3.83 -9.68 13.19
N ALA A 393 -3.49 -9.74 14.50
CA ALA A 393 -3.95 -8.78 15.48
C ALA A 393 -3.39 -7.36 15.22
N GLY A 394 -2.11 -7.29 14.87
CA GLY A 394 -1.44 -6.06 14.48
C GLY A 394 -2.08 -5.45 13.23
N TYR A 395 -2.35 -6.27 12.21
CA TYR A 395 -2.95 -5.82 10.97
C TYR A 395 -4.35 -5.23 11.18
N ARG A 396 -5.23 -5.95 11.89
CA ARG A 396 -6.56 -5.45 12.25
C ARG A 396 -6.51 -4.13 13.02
N SER A 397 -5.60 -4.03 14.00
CA SER A 397 -5.40 -2.81 14.79
C SER A 397 -5.00 -1.62 13.92
N VAL A 398 -4.06 -1.83 12.98
CA VAL A 398 -3.61 -0.77 12.07
C VAL A 398 -4.70 -0.36 11.10
N MET A 399 -5.35 -1.31 10.42
CA MET A 399 -6.43 -1.00 9.48
C MET A 399 -7.59 -0.28 10.18
N GLY A 400 -7.96 -0.71 11.40
CA GLY A 400 -9.00 -0.03 12.19
C GLY A 400 -8.69 1.44 12.44
N ARG A 401 -7.46 1.77 12.84
CA ARG A 401 -7.04 3.17 13.07
C ARG A 401 -7.09 4.02 11.81
N PHE A 402 -6.68 3.46 10.66
CA PHE A 402 -6.78 4.17 9.38
C PHE A 402 -8.23 4.36 8.94
N ARG A 403 -9.10 3.37 9.13
CA ARG A 403 -10.54 3.54 8.84
C ARG A 403 -11.19 4.61 9.70
N ASP A 404 -10.90 4.64 11.00
CA ASP A 404 -11.40 5.68 11.89
C ASP A 404 -10.94 7.07 11.45
N LEU A 405 -9.67 7.19 11.04
CA LEU A 405 -9.10 8.43 10.52
C LEU A 405 -9.81 8.88 9.23
N VAL A 406 -10.03 7.96 8.30
CA VAL A 406 -10.71 8.25 7.02
C VAL A 406 -12.17 8.62 7.25
N GLY A 407 -12.86 7.95 8.18
CA GLY A 407 -14.22 8.31 8.57
C GLY A 407 -14.30 9.73 9.14
N GLN A 408 -13.35 10.13 9.99
CA GLN A 408 -13.27 11.50 10.53
C GLN A 408 -13.05 12.54 9.43
N MET A 409 -12.24 12.23 8.41
CA MET A 409 -12.03 13.11 7.25
C MET A 409 -13.29 13.32 6.42
N GLN A 410 -14.26 12.40 6.46
CA GLN A 410 -15.52 12.49 5.72
C GLN A 410 -16.65 13.17 6.50
N GLU A 411 -16.72 12.98 7.82
CA GLU A 411 -17.82 13.51 8.65
C GLU A 411 -17.64 14.97 9.04
N SER A 412 -16.41 15.45 9.14
CA SER A 412 -16.11 16.84 9.50
C SER A 412 -16.03 17.72 8.26
N ALA A 413 -16.18 19.04 8.43
CA ALA A 413 -15.67 20.05 7.51
C ALA A 413 -14.11 20.08 7.47
N LEU A 414 -13.50 18.88 7.44
CA LEU A 414 -12.10 18.49 7.58
C LEU A 414 -11.42 18.82 8.93
N PRO A 415 -10.87 17.84 9.69
CA PRO A 415 -9.74 18.14 10.55
C PRO A 415 -8.57 18.53 9.64
N ARG A 416 -8.06 19.75 9.81
CA ARG A 416 -6.93 20.27 9.03
C ARG A 416 -5.73 19.30 9.05
N PHE A 417 -4.98 19.22 7.96
CA PHE A 417 -3.88 18.24 7.80
C PHE A 417 -2.90 18.18 8.97
N PRO A 418 -2.52 19.28 9.67
CA PRO A 418 -1.62 19.17 10.82
C PRO A 418 -2.15 18.26 11.94
N THR A 419 -3.47 18.13 12.08
CA THR A 419 -4.10 17.19 13.01
C THR A 419 -3.97 15.76 12.51
N ILE A 420 -4.26 15.54 11.23
CA ILE A 420 -4.16 14.25 10.55
C ILE A 420 -2.71 13.76 10.57
N ALA A 421 -1.75 14.61 10.21
CA ALA A 421 -0.31 14.34 10.24
C ALA A 421 0.17 13.94 11.64
N LYS A 422 -0.32 14.63 12.69
CA LYS A 422 -0.03 14.22 14.08
C LYS A 422 -0.63 12.87 14.43
N GLN A 423 -1.82 12.54 13.92
CA GLN A 423 -2.46 11.24 14.15
C GLN A 423 -1.75 10.12 13.38
N THR A 424 -1.39 10.32 12.11
CA THR A 424 -0.63 9.35 11.31
C THR A 424 0.77 9.13 11.87
N ALA A 425 1.49 10.19 12.26
CA ALA A 425 2.79 10.08 12.93
C ALA A 425 2.69 9.27 14.24
N ARG A 426 1.63 9.47 15.03
CA ARG A 426 1.40 8.64 16.23
C ARG A 426 1.14 7.17 15.89
N ILE A 427 0.46 6.88 14.78
CA ILE A 427 0.25 5.52 14.30
C ILE A 427 1.59 4.90 13.88
N GLU A 428 2.39 5.61 13.09
CA GLU A 428 3.72 5.19 12.67
C GLU A 428 4.69 4.98 13.83
N ASP A 429 4.71 5.89 14.81
CA ASP A 429 5.52 5.77 16.03
C ASP A 429 5.11 4.57 16.87
N ALA A 430 3.80 4.34 17.02
CA ALA A 430 3.28 3.17 17.73
C ALA A 430 3.70 1.86 17.04
N ILE A 431 3.67 1.83 15.71
CA ILE A 431 4.07 0.68 14.91
C ILE A 431 5.59 0.50 14.92
N THR A 432 6.37 1.57 14.84
CA THR A 432 7.84 1.52 14.81
C THR A 432 8.41 1.14 16.18
N SER A 433 7.80 1.61 17.27
CA SER A 433 8.27 1.38 18.63
C SER A 433 8.02 -0.05 19.14
N ARG A 434 6.89 -0.67 18.76
CA ARG A 434 6.51 -2.00 19.27
C ARG A 434 6.29 -3.07 18.20
N ARG A 435 6.21 -2.70 16.91
CA ARG A 435 6.05 -3.58 15.73
C ARG A 435 5.15 -4.79 16.00
N PRO A 436 3.82 -4.60 15.98
CA PRO A 436 2.86 -5.64 16.35
C PRO A 436 2.87 -6.83 15.38
N GLY A 437 3.39 -6.63 14.16
CA GLY A 437 3.62 -7.69 13.19
C GLY A 437 4.38 -7.21 11.96
N ILE A 438 4.87 -8.14 11.15
CA ILE A 438 5.60 -7.85 9.90
C ILE A 438 4.67 -7.18 8.89
N PHE A 439 3.46 -7.70 8.74
CA PHE A 439 2.47 -7.22 7.77
C PHE A 439 2.08 -5.75 8.00
N SER A 440 1.87 -5.38 9.27
CA SER A 440 1.56 -3.99 9.67
C SER A 440 2.68 -3.02 9.30
N VAL A 441 3.94 -3.40 9.58
CA VAL A 441 5.11 -2.55 9.27
C VAL A 441 5.26 -2.34 7.77
N MET A 442 5.00 -3.39 6.98
CA MET A 442 5.08 -3.34 5.52
C MET A 442 4.09 -2.33 4.91
N LEU A 443 2.83 -2.33 5.37
CA LEU A 443 1.76 -1.56 4.73
C LEU A 443 1.62 -0.12 5.23
N THR A 444 2.06 0.17 6.45
CA THR A 444 1.87 1.49 7.09
C THR A 444 2.34 2.65 6.22
N PRO A 445 3.55 2.65 5.62
CA PRO A 445 4.01 3.78 4.81
C PRO A 445 3.10 4.06 3.61
N SER A 446 2.58 3.01 2.96
CA SER A 446 1.66 3.15 1.83
C SER A 446 0.30 3.72 2.27
N LEU A 447 -0.19 3.33 3.45
CA LEU A 447 -1.44 3.86 4.00
C LEU A 447 -1.30 5.35 4.38
N VAL A 448 -0.16 5.77 4.95
CA VAL A 448 0.13 7.19 5.25
C VAL A 448 0.26 8.00 3.97
N ALA A 449 1.05 7.53 3.00
CA ALA A 449 1.19 8.19 1.70
C ALA A 449 -0.15 8.40 1.01
N MET A 450 -1.09 7.47 1.18
CA MET A 450 -2.42 7.59 0.61
C MET A 450 -3.28 8.66 1.31
N ILE A 451 -3.22 8.79 2.64
CA ILE A 451 -3.87 9.92 3.34
C ILE A 451 -3.35 11.26 2.80
N THR A 452 -2.03 11.41 2.70
CA THR A 452 -1.41 12.61 2.15
C THR A 452 -1.85 12.86 0.71
N SER A 453 -1.90 11.82 -0.13
CA SER A 453 -2.38 11.92 -1.51
C SER A 453 -3.83 12.41 -1.63
N GLN A 454 -4.72 11.99 -0.72
CA GLN A 454 -6.12 12.46 -0.74
C GLN A 454 -6.22 13.95 -0.41
N VAL A 455 -5.39 14.42 0.53
CA VAL A 455 -5.34 15.83 0.93
C VAL A 455 -4.73 16.69 -0.19
N ARG A 456 -3.70 16.19 -0.88
CA ARG A 456 -3.20 16.82 -2.11
C ARG A 456 -4.28 16.95 -3.19
N GLY A 457 -5.07 15.89 -3.38
CA GLY A 457 -6.22 15.92 -4.29
C GLY A 457 -7.23 17.00 -3.91
N ARG A 458 -7.58 17.09 -2.62
CA ARG A 458 -8.46 18.14 -2.12
C ARG A 458 -7.90 19.55 -2.37
N ALA A 459 -6.62 19.78 -2.09
CA ALA A 459 -5.97 21.06 -2.33
C ALA A 459 -6.04 21.46 -3.81
N LEU A 460 -5.82 20.54 -4.74
CA LEU A 460 -5.95 20.82 -6.18
C LEU A 460 -7.39 21.22 -6.58
N HIS A 461 -8.41 20.60 -6.00
CA HIS A 461 -9.80 20.98 -6.23
C HIS A 461 -10.11 22.38 -5.65
N ASP A 462 -9.66 22.68 -4.43
CA ASP A 462 -9.84 24.01 -3.82
C ASP A 462 -9.11 25.10 -4.64
N VAL A 463 -7.91 24.79 -5.17
CA VAL A 463 -7.17 25.65 -6.12
C VAL A 463 -7.95 25.84 -7.43
N ALA A 464 -8.50 24.76 -8.00
CA ALA A 464 -9.27 24.84 -9.24
C ALA A 464 -10.56 25.66 -9.07
N GLU A 465 -11.23 25.57 -7.93
CA GLU A 465 -12.38 26.41 -7.58
C GLU A 465 -12.00 27.91 -7.62
N VAL A 466 -10.85 28.28 -7.06
CA VAL A 466 -10.32 29.64 -7.15
C VAL A 466 -10.06 30.05 -8.61
N LEU A 467 -9.45 29.19 -9.43
CA LEU A 467 -9.20 29.51 -10.84
C LEU A 467 -10.51 29.69 -11.63
N VAL A 468 -11.53 28.90 -11.34
CA VAL A 468 -12.87 29.06 -11.91
C VAL A 468 -13.47 30.40 -11.48
N ALA A 469 -13.39 30.77 -10.20
CA ALA A 469 -13.87 32.07 -9.71
C ALA A 469 -13.16 33.26 -10.38
N MET A 470 -11.83 33.19 -10.52
CA MET A 470 -11.03 34.16 -11.26
C MET A 470 -11.47 34.27 -12.72
N THR A 471 -11.72 33.14 -13.37
CA THR A 471 -12.20 33.10 -14.76
C THR A 471 -13.59 33.70 -14.88
N ARG A 472 -14.52 33.40 -13.97
CA ARG A 472 -15.86 34.02 -13.94
C ARG A 472 -15.77 35.54 -13.82
N ALA A 473 -14.93 36.05 -12.93
CA ALA A 473 -14.71 37.49 -12.77
C ALA A 473 -14.17 38.13 -14.06
N ARG A 474 -13.16 37.50 -14.70
CA ARG A 474 -12.63 37.93 -16.00
C ARG A 474 -13.73 38.01 -17.07
N LEU A 475 -14.58 36.97 -17.17
CA LEU A 475 -15.67 36.91 -18.14
C LEU A 475 -16.79 37.93 -17.85
N ALA A 476 -16.97 38.33 -16.59
CA ALA A 476 -17.90 39.39 -16.18
C ALA A 476 -17.37 40.81 -16.42
N GLY A 477 -16.12 40.96 -16.90
CA GLY A 477 -15.50 42.25 -17.19
C GLY A 477 -14.61 42.80 -16.08
N THR A 478 -14.38 42.03 -15.01
CA THR A 478 -13.46 42.41 -13.93
C THR A 478 -12.02 42.16 -14.35
N SER A 479 -11.17 43.17 -14.29
CA SER A 479 -9.73 43.01 -14.58
C SER A 479 -9.05 42.25 -13.44
N ILE A 480 -8.47 41.09 -13.78
CA ILE A 480 -7.65 40.27 -12.88
C ILE A 480 -6.16 40.36 -13.24
N ALA A 481 -5.75 41.30 -14.11
CA ALA A 481 -4.40 41.33 -14.68
C ALA A 481 -3.32 41.77 -13.68
N GLU A 482 -3.66 42.69 -12.78
CA GLU A 482 -2.71 43.32 -11.84
C GLU A 482 -2.94 42.88 -10.38
N SER A 483 -4.19 42.64 -9.99
CA SER A 483 -4.55 42.19 -8.64
C SER A 483 -5.85 41.38 -8.67
N LEU A 484 -6.09 40.60 -7.61
CA LEU A 484 -7.36 39.91 -7.38
C LEU A 484 -8.31 40.87 -6.63
N PRO A 485 -9.32 41.45 -7.30
CA PRO A 485 -10.24 42.35 -6.62
C PRO A 485 -11.09 41.56 -5.61
N PRO A 486 -11.48 42.18 -4.47
CA PRO A 486 -12.30 41.53 -3.42
C PRO A 486 -13.62 40.95 -3.94
N GLU A 487 -14.10 41.46 -5.08
CA GLU A 487 -15.30 41.02 -5.78
C GLU A 487 -15.15 39.63 -6.42
N THR A 488 -13.91 39.18 -6.67
CA THR A 488 -13.58 37.85 -7.22
C THR A 488 -13.65 36.78 -6.14
N LEU A 489 -13.10 37.08 -4.96
CA LEU A 489 -13.14 36.27 -3.76
C LEU A 489 -12.98 37.19 -2.55
N ALA A 490 -13.95 37.18 -1.63
CA ALA A 490 -13.89 37.96 -0.39
C ALA A 490 -12.70 37.51 0.50
N ALA A 491 -12.37 36.22 0.45
CA ALA A 491 -11.17 35.62 0.99
C ALA A 491 -10.89 34.32 0.22
N LEU A 492 -9.62 33.96 0.04
CA LEU A 492 -9.23 32.64 -0.48
C LEU A 492 -9.66 31.53 0.51
N PRO A 493 -10.02 30.34 0.01
CA PRO A 493 -10.38 29.22 0.88
C PRO A 493 -9.18 28.82 1.74
N ALA A 494 -9.47 28.19 2.89
CA ALA A 494 -8.44 27.68 3.78
C ALA A 494 -7.59 26.62 3.06
N ASP A 495 -6.28 26.68 3.24
CA ASP A 495 -5.38 25.65 2.74
C ASP A 495 -5.57 24.34 3.54
N PRO A 496 -5.86 23.21 2.88
CA PRO A 496 -6.01 21.91 3.55
C PRO A 496 -4.79 21.49 4.37
N PHE A 497 -3.60 21.93 3.98
CA PHE A 497 -2.32 21.60 4.62
C PHE A 497 -1.97 22.48 5.82
N THR A 498 -2.57 23.67 5.94
CA THR A 498 -2.27 24.60 7.03
C THR A 498 -3.30 24.54 8.15
N ALA A 499 -2.95 25.16 9.28
CA ALA A 499 -3.80 25.19 10.44
C ALA A 499 -4.86 26.30 10.43
N ASP A 500 -4.71 27.40 9.71
CA ASP A 500 -5.71 28.50 9.66
C ASP A 500 -5.44 29.44 8.46
N GLU A 501 -4.47 29.12 7.61
CA GLU A 501 -4.00 30.02 6.55
C GLU A 501 -4.73 29.72 5.25
N PRO A 502 -5.05 30.75 4.45
CA PRO A 502 -5.68 30.54 3.16
C PRO A 502 -4.69 29.97 2.15
N LEU A 503 -5.20 29.47 1.02
CA LEU A 503 -4.39 29.25 -0.17
C LEU A 503 -3.64 30.54 -0.56
N LEU A 504 -2.53 30.37 -1.25
CA LEU A 504 -1.70 31.46 -1.75
C LEU A 504 -2.00 31.70 -3.24
N ALA A 505 -1.97 32.97 -3.64
CA ALA A 505 -2.10 33.38 -5.03
C ALA A 505 -0.98 34.37 -5.37
N LYS A 506 -0.16 34.01 -6.36
CA LYS A 506 1.04 34.75 -6.76
C LYS A 506 0.98 35.10 -8.23
N ARG A 507 1.38 36.32 -8.58
CA ARG A 507 1.54 36.72 -9.98
C ARG A 507 2.82 36.10 -10.54
N SER A 508 2.72 35.40 -11.66
CA SER A 508 3.84 34.94 -12.48
C SER A 508 3.96 35.76 -13.76
N VAL A 509 5.01 35.52 -14.56
CA VAL A 509 5.21 36.22 -15.85
C VAL A 509 4.01 36.01 -16.79
N ASP A 510 3.48 34.79 -16.85
CA ASP A 510 2.44 34.41 -17.83
C ASP A 510 1.02 34.43 -17.25
N GLY A 511 0.87 34.61 -15.94
CA GLY A 511 -0.45 34.66 -15.32
C GLY A 511 -0.44 34.62 -13.81
N TRP A 512 -1.32 33.82 -13.23
CA TRP A 512 -1.44 33.59 -11.79
C TRP A 512 -1.08 32.15 -11.46
N VAL A 513 -0.43 31.95 -10.32
CA VAL A 513 -0.22 30.64 -9.71
C VAL A 513 -1.01 30.66 -8.40
N VAL A 514 -1.94 29.72 -8.27
CA VAL A 514 -2.70 29.51 -7.02
C VAL A 514 -2.29 28.16 -6.47
N TYR A 515 -1.93 28.11 -5.20
CA TYR A 515 -1.28 26.95 -4.61
C TYR A 515 -1.51 26.85 -3.10
N SER A 516 -1.31 25.63 -2.63
CA SER A 516 -1.16 25.23 -1.24
C SER A 516 0.33 25.01 -0.95
N VAL A 517 0.75 25.27 0.28
CA VAL A 517 2.14 25.06 0.78
C VAL A 517 2.51 23.58 0.96
N GLY A 518 1.62 22.66 0.63
CA GLY A 518 1.93 21.24 0.62
C GLY A 518 2.13 20.57 2.00
N PRO A 519 2.37 19.25 2.00
CA PRO A 519 2.56 18.44 3.20
C PRO A 519 3.64 18.85 4.19
N ASP A 520 4.72 19.52 3.77
CA ASP A 520 5.75 19.96 4.71
C ASP A 520 5.37 21.26 5.47
N GLY A 521 4.45 22.03 4.89
CA GLY A 521 3.94 23.28 5.45
C GLY A 521 4.89 24.47 5.27
N GLU A 522 5.90 24.35 4.41
CA GLU A 522 6.82 25.40 4.04
C GLU A 522 6.42 26.00 2.68
N ASP A 523 6.46 27.33 2.53
CA ASP A 523 6.13 27.99 1.27
C ASP A 523 7.37 28.01 0.35
N ASP A 524 7.37 27.17 -0.68
CA ASP A 524 8.41 27.11 -1.71
C ASP A 524 8.17 28.09 -2.87
N GLY A 525 7.12 28.90 -2.79
CA GLY A 525 6.80 29.95 -3.74
C GLY A 525 6.04 29.48 -4.98
N GLY A 526 5.44 28.29 -4.93
CA GLY A 526 4.62 27.66 -5.96
C GLY A 526 5.08 26.22 -6.28
N PRO A 527 4.22 25.42 -6.94
CA PRO A 527 4.56 24.07 -7.36
C PRO A 527 5.77 24.07 -8.29
N ALA A 528 6.64 23.07 -8.16
CA ALA A 528 7.80 22.91 -9.02
C ALA A 528 7.42 22.88 -10.52
N ASP A 529 8.15 23.67 -11.31
CA ASP A 529 8.16 23.53 -12.77
C ASP A 529 8.79 22.16 -13.07
N GLY A 530 8.01 21.15 -13.45
CA GLY A 530 8.38 19.71 -13.51
C GLY A 530 9.54 19.28 -14.45
N GLY A 531 10.59 20.08 -14.59
CA GLY A 531 11.83 19.79 -15.31
C GLY A 531 12.91 19.13 -14.45
N VAL A 532 14.07 18.87 -15.07
CA VAL A 532 15.20 18.11 -14.50
C VAL A 532 15.86 18.80 -13.30
N ASP A 533 15.60 20.11 -13.11
CA ASP A 533 16.06 20.95 -12.01
C ASP A 533 14.94 21.27 -11.00
N ALA A 534 13.90 20.43 -10.90
CA ALA A 534 12.90 20.59 -9.83
C ALA A 534 13.62 20.63 -8.48
N ASP A 535 13.43 21.72 -7.72
CA ASP A 535 14.07 21.91 -6.42
C ASP A 535 13.81 20.68 -5.54
N GLU A 536 14.87 19.95 -5.19
CA GLU A 536 14.78 18.78 -4.31
C GLU A 536 14.19 19.23 -2.96
N GLY A 537 12.90 18.95 -2.77
CA GLY A 537 12.17 19.35 -1.56
C GLY A 537 10.83 20.02 -1.84
N ASN A 538 10.64 20.65 -3.00
CA ASN A 538 9.42 21.40 -3.27
C ASN A 538 8.19 20.48 -3.32
N ASP A 539 7.24 20.75 -2.43
CA ASP A 539 6.05 19.92 -2.25
C ASP A 539 4.71 20.69 -2.30
N ASP A 540 4.81 21.99 -2.66
CA ASP A 540 3.72 22.88 -3.03
C ASP A 540 2.79 22.25 -4.07
N VAL A 541 1.48 22.47 -3.88
CA VAL A 541 0.43 21.89 -4.73
C VAL A 541 -0.41 23.00 -5.32
N GLY A 542 -0.31 23.21 -6.64
CA GLY A 542 -1.01 24.31 -7.28
C GLY A 542 -1.23 24.17 -8.77
N LEU A 543 -1.91 25.17 -9.33
CA LEU A 543 -2.24 25.27 -10.75
C LEU A 543 -1.95 26.70 -11.24
N GLN A 544 -1.65 26.82 -12.53
CA GLN A 544 -1.38 28.11 -13.17
C GLN A 544 -2.55 28.51 -14.08
N LEU A 545 -3.00 29.77 -13.96
CA LEU A 545 -3.99 30.39 -14.85
C LEU A 545 -3.31 31.48 -15.69
N ALA A 546 -3.25 31.31 -17.01
CA ALA A 546 -2.78 32.36 -17.91
C ALA A 546 -3.78 33.53 -17.99
N VAL A 547 -3.28 34.78 -18.03
CA VAL A 547 -4.13 35.99 -18.05
C VAL A 547 -4.54 36.40 -19.47
N ASP A 548 -3.69 36.10 -20.46
CA ASP A 548 -4.01 36.18 -21.89
C ASP A 548 -3.98 34.76 -22.49
N PRO A 549 -4.69 34.48 -23.60
CA PRO A 549 -4.47 33.26 -24.37
C PRO A 549 -3.05 33.33 -24.96
N ALA A 550 -2.07 32.92 -24.17
CA ALA A 550 -0.68 32.87 -24.61
C ALA A 550 -0.58 31.93 -25.83
N PRO A 551 0.28 32.26 -26.82
CA PRO A 551 0.61 31.29 -27.86
C PRO A 551 1.11 30.01 -27.19
N VAL A 552 0.69 28.86 -27.71
CA VAL A 552 1.10 27.54 -27.22
C VAL A 552 2.59 27.55 -26.97
N ARG A 553 3.00 27.31 -25.72
CA ARG A 553 4.41 27.28 -25.35
C ARG A 553 5.09 26.21 -26.21
N PRO A 554 6.12 26.54 -27.02
CA PRO A 554 7.01 25.50 -27.51
C PRO A 554 7.68 24.89 -26.29
N GLY A 555 7.59 23.57 -26.17
CA GLY A 555 8.30 22.84 -25.13
C GLY A 555 9.77 23.27 -25.10
N PHE A 556 10.27 23.57 -23.91
CA PHE A 556 11.69 23.65 -23.65
C PHE A 556 12.09 22.43 -22.79
N PRO A 557 13.31 21.93 -23.02
CA PRO A 557 13.67 20.51 -23.03
C PRO A 557 13.59 19.78 -21.70
#